data_AF-A0A8J6FG76-F1
#
_entry.id   AF-A0A8J6FG76-F1
#
_cell.length_a   1.000
_cell.length_b   1.000
_cell.length_c   1.000
_cell.angle_alpha   90.00
_cell.angle_beta   90.00
_cell.angle_gamma   90.00
#
_symmetry.space_group_name_H-M   'P 1'
#
loop_
_entity.id
_entity.type
_entity.pdbx_description
1 polymer ?
#
loop_
_entity_poly.entity_id
_entity_poly.type
_entity_poly.pdbx_seq_one_letter_code
_entity_poly.pdbx_strand_id
1 'polypeptide(L)'
;MRQPQTKGTIKPHNSWNPPRCGVPDIPVPADSSNGRNRQKRFVLSGGRWDKANLTYKIIRFPWQLSKVKVRKTLAEALRVWSEVTPLTFTEIQEGRADINIDFTRYWHGDNLPFDGPGGILAHAFFPKTHREGDVHFDYDEAWTIGNNLGTDLLQVAAHEFGHVLGLQHSSVSKSLMSPFYTFRYPLSLSTDDKQGIQYLYGTPQPPSSAPTIKPESHQPEPESNEIPYSEPDACTTDFDAVSTIRGELFFFRSGYVWRLRGGKLQSGYPALASRHWKGIPESVDAAFEDSVGNIWFFHGSKYWVYDGKLQATGPFQISDLGLSVPNVQAAFLWGTNKSKKTYLFRGAEYWRFNTSTRRIESRHSRSMSDWRRVPTSIDAAFQDEQGFAYFLQGRYYWKFDPVQVRALEGYPRLVGQDFFNCPVASSSSANSL
;
A
#
# COMPACT_ATOMS: atom_id res chain seq x y z
N MET A 1 -44.80 23.08 -44.78
CA MET A 1 -44.32 24.16 -43.88
C MET A 1 -43.71 23.52 -42.65
N ARG A 2 -42.49 23.93 -42.31
CA ARG A 2 -41.62 23.34 -41.29
C ARG A 2 -42.15 23.66 -39.89
N GLN A 3 -42.22 22.67 -39.00
CA GLN A 3 -42.30 22.89 -37.55
C GLN A 3 -40.89 23.15 -36.99
N PRO A 4 -40.73 24.01 -35.97
CA PRO A 4 -39.42 24.46 -35.52
C PRO A 4 -38.73 23.44 -34.63
N GLN A 5 -37.47 23.15 -34.93
CA GLN A 5 -36.58 22.37 -34.08
C GLN A 5 -36.27 23.15 -32.79
N THR A 6 -36.64 22.57 -31.64
CA THR A 6 -36.14 22.98 -30.34
C THR A 6 -34.64 22.65 -30.28
N LYS A 7 -33.80 23.68 -30.32
CA LYS A 7 -32.37 23.59 -30.06
C LYS A 7 -32.16 23.11 -28.61
N GLY A 8 -31.85 21.83 -28.45
CA GLY A 8 -31.28 21.31 -27.23
C GLY A 8 -29.91 21.95 -27.01
N THR A 9 -29.80 22.77 -25.97
CA THR A 9 -28.53 23.25 -25.43
C THR A 9 -27.60 22.07 -25.14
N ILE A 10 -26.56 21.91 -25.96
CA ILE A 10 -25.44 21.02 -25.67
C ILE A 10 -24.72 21.62 -24.46
N LYS A 11 -24.99 21.08 -23.27
CA LYS A 11 -24.10 21.28 -22.12
C LYS A 11 -22.81 20.50 -22.42
N PRO A 12 -21.63 21.12 -22.31
CA PRO A 12 -20.38 20.36 -22.42
C PRO A 12 -20.31 19.40 -21.23
N HIS A 13 -20.48 18.11 -21.49
CA HIS A 13 -20.28 17.05 -20.51
C HIS A 13 -18.77 16.87 -20.29
N ASN A 14 -18.15 17.81 -19.58
CA ASN A 14 -16.95 17.50 -18.81
C ASN A 14 -17.41 16.88 -17.48
N SER A 15 -18.08 15.73 -17.57
CA SER A 15 -18.36 14.90 -16.40
C SER A 15 -17.09 14.13 -16.09
N TRP A 16 -16.36 14.57 -15.07
CA TRP A 16 -15.37 13.74 -14.38
C TRP A 16 -16.07 12.44 -13.96
N ASN A 17 -15.91 11.38 -14.75
CA ASN A 17 -16.37 10.05 -14.37
C ASN A 17 -15.18 9.38 -13.67
N PRO A 18 -15.23 9.17 -12.35
CA PRO A 18 -14.13 8.54 -11.64
C PRO A 18 -13.88 7.13 -12.20
N PRO A 19 -12.61 6.72 -12.39
CA PRO A 19 -12.30 5.39 -12.88
C PRO A 19 -12.96 4.30 -12.03
N ARG A 20 -13.47 3.25 -12.66
CA ARG A 20 -14.30 2.24 -11.99
C ARG A 20 -14.18 0.86 -12.64
N CYS A 21 -14.70 -0.15 -11.96
CA CYS A 21 -14.98 -1.45 -12.55
C CYS A 21 -16.16 -1.34 -13.54
N GLY A 22 -16.07 -2.11 -14.62
CA GLY A 22 -17.07 -2.21 -15.69
C GLY A 22 -18.24 -3.16 -15.38
N VAL A 23 -18.17 -3.92 -14.29
CA VAL A 23 -19.29 -4.75 -13.83
C VAL A 23 -20.47 -3.84 -13.44
N PRO A 24 -21.71 -4.12 -13.88
CA PRO A 24 -22.87 -3.32 -13.51
C PRO A 24 -23.14 -3.30 -12.00
N ASP A 25 -23.50 -2.14 -11.47
CA ASP A 25 -24.06 -2.03 -10.12
C ASP A 25 -25.48 -2.63 -10.10
N ILE A 26 -25.86 -3.33 -9.02
CA ILE A 26 -27.26 -3.78 -8.88
C ILE A 26 -28.16 -2.54 -8.71
N PRO A 27 -29.31 -2.45 -9.40
CA PRO A 27 -30.25 -1.37 -9.16
C PRO A 27 -30.78 -1.41 -7.73
N VAL A 28 -30.66 -0.29 -7.01
CA VAL A 28 -31.47 -0.02 -5.81
C VAL A 28 -32.92 0.08 -6.29
N PRO A 29 -33.86 -0.79 -5.85
CA PRO A 29 -35.25 -0.62 -6.24
C PRO A 29 -35.75 0.71 -5.68
N ALA A 30 -36.13 1.63 -6.58
CA ALA A 30 -37.06 2.68 -6.21
C ALA A 30 -38.37 2.00 -5.80
N ASP A 31 -38.88 2.36 -4.63
CA ASP A 31 -40.12 1.91 -4.01
C ASP A 31 -40.17 0.47 -3.47
N SER A 32 -39.99 0.36 -2.16
CA SER A 32 -40.58 -0.71 -1.34
C SER A 32 -40.94 -0.15 0.04
N SER A 33 -41.93 0.73 0.05
CA SER A 33 -42.74 1.00 1.23
C SER A 33 -43.58 -0.24 1.56
N ASN A 34 -42.99 -1.25 2.21
CA ASN A 34 -43.65 -2.13 3.17
C ASN A 34 -42.72 -3.24 3.67
N GLY A 35 -42.55 -3.31 4.99
CA GLY A 35 -42.45 -4.56 5.74
C GLY A 35 -41.15 -5.36 5.65
N ARG A 36 -40.27 -5.15 6.65
CA ARG A 36 -39.38 -6.15 7.29
C ARG A 36 -38.87 -7.29 6.38
N ASN A 37 -37.84 -7.00 5.60
CA ASN A 37 -36.86 -8.03 5.22
C ASN A 37 -35.46 -7.39 5.19
N ARG A 38 -34.60 -7.83 6.11
CA ARG A 38 -33.19 -7.43 6.16
C ARG A 38 -32.49 -8.08 4.95
N GLN A 39 -32.54 -7.44 3.79
CA GLN A 39 -31.92 -7.94 2.56
C GLN A 39 -30.41 -8.16 2.79
N LYS A 40 -29.96 -9.38 2.53
CA LYS A 40 -28.57 -9.81 2.71
C LYS A 40 -27.70 -9.09 1.67
N ARG A 41 -26.71 -8.34 2.13
CA ARG A 41 -25.93 -7.35 1.34
C ARG A 41 -24.81 -7.92 0.47
N PHE A 42 -24.69 -9.25 0.37
CA PHE A 42 -23.43 -9.88 -0.07
C PHE A 42 -23.52 -10.79 -1.29
N VAL A 43 -24.71 -11.24 -1.71
CA VAL A 43 -24.84 -12.21 -2.80
C VAL A 43 -26.15 -12.01 -3.52
N LEU A 44 -26.12 -11.39 -4.71
CA LEU A 44 -27.30 -11.34 -5.58
C LEU A 44 -26.98 -11.50 -7.08
N SER A 45 -25.73 -11.68 -7.49
CA SER A 45 -25.39 -11.90 -8.90
C SER A 45 -24.17 -12.80 -8.98
N GLY A 46 -24.34 -14.02 -9.50
CA GLY A 46 -23.28 -15.03 -9.58
C GLY A 46 -23.36 -16.13 -8.52
N GLY A 47 -23.01 -17.36 -8.91
CA GLY A 47 -22.84 -18.47 -7.97
C GLY A 47 -21.50 -18.41 -7.26
N ARG A 48 -21.12 -19.52 -6.63
CA ARG A 48 -19.74 -19.78 -6.19
C ARG A 48 -19.12 -20.90 -7.02
N TRP A 49 -17.80 -21.01 -6.99
CA TRP A 49 -17.14 -22.22 -7.47
C TRP A 49 -17.51 -23.41 -6.60
N ASP A 50 -17.76 -24.56 -7.23
CA ASP A 50 -18.07 -25.81 -6.52
C ASP A 50 -16.80 -26.54 -6.03
N LYS A 51 -15.61 -26.03 -6.39
CA LYS A 51 -14.28 -26.51 -5.97
C LYS A 51 -13.44 -25.41 -5.33
N ALA A 52 -12.50 -25.79 -4.47
CA ALA A 52 -11.61 -24.85 -3.77
C ALA A 52 -10.27 -24.63 -4.48
N ASN A 53 -9.80 -25.60 -5.27
CA ASN A 53 -8.54 -25.50 -6.01
C ASN A 53 -8.85 -24.99 -7.42
N LEU A 54 -8.51 -23.72 -7.67
CA LEU A 54 -8.75 -23.03 -8.92
C LEU A 54 -7.44 -22.84 -9.68
N THR A 55 -7.50 -23.01 -10.99
CA THR A 55 -6.38 -22.75 -11.89
C THR A 55 -6.58 -21.44 -12.62
N TYR A 56 -5.50 -20.69 -12.86
CA TYR A 56 -5.57 -19.47 -13.65
C TYR A 56 -4.53 -19.43 -14.75
N LYS A 57 -4.83 -18.71 -15.84
CA LYS A 57 -3.94 -18.54 -16.98
C LYS A 57 -3.95 -17.10 -17.45
N ILE A 58 -2.77 -16.57 -17.78
CA ILE A 58 -2.62 -15.22 -18.34
C ILE A 58 -2.49 -15.34 -19.85
N ILE A 59 -3.45 -14.79 -20.59
CA ILE A 59 -3.54 -14.86 -22.05
C ILE A 59 -2.63 -13.81 -22.68
N ARG A 60 -2.80 -12.53 -22.34
CA ARG A 60 -1.97 -11.41 -22.79
C ARG A 60 -1.41 -10.63 -21.60
N PHE A 61 -0.36 -9.85 -21.87
CA PHE A 61 0.33 -9.02 -20.88
C PHE A 61 0.32 -7.56 -21.33
N PRO A 62 0.21 -6.58 -20.42
CA PRO A 62 0.35 -5.16 -20.74
C PRO A 62 1.81 -4.85 -21.13
N TRP A 63 2.01 -3.85 -21.99
CA TRP A 63 3.35 -3.48 -22.46
C TRP A 63 4.16 -2.67 -21.44
N GLN A 64 3.48 -1.96 -20.55
CA GLN A 64 4.08 -1.05 -19.55
C GLN A 64 4.84 -1.81 -18.44
N LEU A 65 4.51 -3.09 -18.22
CA LEU A 65 5.03 -3.90 -17.11
C LEU A 65 5.68 -5.18 -17.63
N SER A 66 6.79 -5.59 -17.02
CA SER A 66 7.43 -6.86 -17.37
C SER A 66 6.54 -8.05 -16.99
N LYS A 67 6.57 -9.12 -17.79
CA LYS A 67 5.76 -10.34 -17.54
C LYS A 67 5.96 -10.90 -16.13
N VAL A 68 7.18 -10.83 -15.60
CA VAL A 68 7.54 -11.27 -14.23
C VAL A 68 6.90 -10.40 -13.15
N LYS A 69 6.76 -9.09 -13.41
CA LYS A 69 6.03 -8.19 -12.50
C LYS A 69 4.54 -8.54 -12.50
N VAL A 70 3.93 -8.64 -13.69
CA VAL A 70 2.51 -8.97 -13.86
C VAL A 70 2.13 -10.30 -13.21
N ARG A 71 2.86 -11.39 -13.50
CA ARG A 71 2.59 -12.71 -12.89
C ARG A 71 2.56 -12.67 -11.36
N LYS A 72 3.58 -12.08 -10.74
CA LYS A 72 3.66 -12.01 -9.27
C LYS A 72 2.59 -11.07 -8.69
N THR A 73 2.23 -9.99 -9.38
CA THR A 73 1.13 -9.10 -8.96
C THR A 73 -0.23 -9.80 -9.02
N LEU A 74 -0.51 -10.56 -10.08
CA LEU A 74 -1.77 -11.32 -10.20
C LEU A 74 -1.84 -12.46 -9.16
N ALA A 75 -0.72 -13.16 -8.93
CA ALA A 75 -0.63 -14.16 -7.86
C ALA A 75 -0.86 -13.53 -6.46
N GLU A 76 -0.34 -12.32 -6.22
CA GLU A 76 -0.55 -11.58 -4.99
C GLU A 76 -2.02 -11.15 -4.82
N ALA A 77 -2.67 -10.67 -5.89
CA ALA A 77 -4.08 -10.33 -5.89
C ALA A 77 -4.98 -11.55 -5.57
N LEU A 78 -4.66 -12.73 -6.10
CA LEU A 78 -5.37 -13.98 -5.74
C LEU A 78 -5.09 -14.39 -4.28
N ARG A 79 -3.85 -14.19 -3.81
CA ARG A 79 -3.45 -14.50 -2.42
C ARG A 79 -4.28 -13.73 -1.38
N VAL A 80 -4.68 -12.49 -1.69
CA VAL A 80 -5.55 -11.68 -0.81
C VAL A 80 -6.82 -12.45 -0.43
N TRP A 81 -7.38 -13.23 -1.35
CA TRP A 81 -8.58 -14.03 -1.11
C TRP A 81 -8.27 -15.39 -0.47
N SER A 82 -7.18 -16.06 -0.87
CA SER A 82 -6.80 -17.34 -0.26
C SER A 82 -6.32 -17.21 1.19
N GLU A 83 -5.84 -16.05 1.62
CA GLU A 83 -5.47 -15.83 3.03
C GLU A 83 -6.68 -15.85 3.98
N VAL A 84 -7.89 -15.65 3.47
CA VAL A 84 -9.12 -15.57 4.27
C VAL A 84 -10.15 -16.64 3.91
N THR A 85 -9.80 -17.59 3.04
CA THR A 85 -10.65 -18.70 2.61
C THR A 85 -9.86 -20.02 2.48
N PRO A 86 -10.52 -21.17 2.31
CA PRO A 86 -9.87 -22.42 1.92
C PRO A 86 -9.41 -22.49 0.45
N LEU A 87 -9.61 -21.43 -0.35
CA LEU A 87 -9.31 -21.44 -1.78
C LEU A 87 -7.80 -21.50 -2.03
N THR A 88 -7.41 -22.21 -3.09
CA THR A 88 -6.03 -22.21 -3.60
C THR A 88 -6.01 -21.89 -5.08
N PHE A 89 -4.93 -21.26 -5.52
CA PHE A 89 -4.78 -20.78 -6.89
C PHE A 89 -3.46 -21.23 -7.49
N THR A 90 -3.52 -21.83 -8.68
CA THR A 90 -2.33 -22.34 -9.38
C THR A 90 -2.27 -21.79 -10.80
N GLU A 91 -1.16 -21.14 -11.16
CA GLU A 91 -0.94 -20.70 -12.54
C GLU A 91 -0.66 -21.91 -13.45
N ILE A 92 -1.35 -21.99 -14.59
CA ILE A 92 -1.05 -22.95 -15.65
C ILE A 92 -0.69 -22.21 -16.95
N GLN A 93 0.25 -22.74 -17.73
CA GLN A 93 0.66 -22.12 -19.00
C GLN A 93 -0.12 -22.67 -20.21
N GLU A 94 -0.54 -23.94 -20.14
CA GLU A 94 -1.21 -24.66 -21.22
C GLU A 94 -2.50 -25.32 -20.73
N GLY A 95 -3.38 -25.67 -21.67
CA GLY A 95 -4.71 -26.21 -21.36
C GLY A 95 -5.75 -25.15 -20.97
N ARG A 96 -6.88 -25.64 -20.45
CA ARG A 96 -8.03 -24.85 -20.00
C ARG A 96 -7.88 -24.54 -18.52
N ALA A 97 -7.91 -23.26 -18.16
CA ALA A 97 -7.93 -22.79 -16.78
C ALA A 97 -9.36 -22.51 -16.30
N ASP A 98 -9.53 -22.40 -14.99
CA ASP A 98 -10.78 -21.92 -14.38
C ASP A 98 -10.92 -20.42 -14.52
N ILE A 99 -9.80 -19.68 -14.40
CA ILE A 99 -9.76 -18.22 -14.47
C ILE A 99 -8.85 -17.81 -15.64
N ASN A 100 -9.41 -17.11 -16.62
CA ASN A 100 -8.65 -16.59 -17.76
C ASN A 100 -8.43 -15.09 -17.59
N ILE A 101 -7.18 -14.66 -17.54
CA ILE A 101 -6.80 -13.26 -17.36
C ILE A 101 -6.29 -12.71 -18.68
N ASP A 102 -6.97 -11.71 -19.23
CA ASP A 102 -6.64 -11.13 -20.52
C ASP A 102 -6.53 -9.60 -20.46
N PHE A 103 -5.49 -9.03 -21.08
CA PHE A 103 -5.34 -7.59 -21.24
C PHE A 103 -5.71 -7.24 -22.68
N THR A 104 -6.78 -6.48 -22.86
CA THR A 104 -7.40 -6.27 -24.17
C THR A 104 -7.91 -4.85 -24.32
N ARG A 105 -8.35 -4.46 -25.51
CA ARG A 105 -8.68 -3.06 -25.87
C ARG A 105 -10.05 -2.98 -26.48
N TYR A 106 -10.77 -1.88 -26.22
CA TYR A 106 -12.04 -1.53 -26.86
C TYR A 106 -12.97 -2.74 -27.00
N TRP A 107 -13.40 -3.06 -28.23
CA TRP A 107 -14.17 -4.25 -28.52
C TRP A 107 -13.31 -5.51 -28.48
N HIS A 108 -13.64 -6.43 -27.56
CA HIS A 108 -12.87 -7.66 -27.33
C HIS A 108 -13.72 -8.93 -27.22
N GLY A 109 -14.91 -8.90 -27.84
CA GLY A 109 -15.70 -10.12 -28.13
C GLY A 109 -16.61 -10.60 -27.00
N ASP A 110 -16.92 -9.75 -26.02
CA ASP A 110 -17.78 -10.06 -24.87
C ASP A 110 -19.00 -9.15 -24.70
N ASN A 111 -19.23 -8.25 -25.67
CA ASN A 111 -20.26 -7.20 -25.65
C ASN A 111 -20.11 -6.14 -24.54
N LEU A 112 -18.97 -6.11 -23.85
CA LEU A 112 -18.63 -5.10 -22.83
C LEU A 112 -17.34 -4.36 -23.28
N PRO A 113 -17.41 -3.47 -24.29
CA PRO A 113 -16.20 -2.81 -24.77
C PRO A 113 -15.60 -1.86 -23.73
N PHE A 114 -14.27 -1.79 -23.69
CA PHE A 114 -13.55 -0.74 -22.95
C PHE A 114 -13.59 0.61 -23.68
N ASP A 115 -13.32 1.68 -22.94
CA ASP A 115 -13.40 3.08 -23.39
C ASP A 115 -12.03 3.76 -23.57
N GLY A 116 -10.93 3.03 -23.36
CA GLY A 116 -9.57 3.58 -23.42
C GLY A 116 -9.17 4.19 -22.06
N PRO A 117 -8.15 5.08 -22.02
CA PRO A 117 -7.59 5.52 -20.74
C PRO A 117 -8.60 6.21 -19.81
N GLY A 118 -8.69 5.74 -18.57
CA GLY A 118 -9.63 6.16 -17.55
C GLY A 118 -10.88 5.28 -17.53
N GLY A 119 -12.01 5.85 -17.13
CA GLY A 119 -13.31 5.18 -17.32
C GLY A 119 -13.41 3.78 -16.74
N ILE A 120 -13.53 2.76 -17.60
CA ILE A 120 -13.63 1.34 -17.24
C ILE A 120 -12.24 0.71 -17.21
N LEU A 121 -11.78 0.37 -16.01
CA LEU A 121 -10.42 -0.17 -15.82
C LEU A 121 -10.31 -1.68 -16.16
N ALA A 122 -11.37 -2.42 -15.83
CA ALA A 122 -11.44 -3.87 -15.95
C ALA A 122 -12.88 -4.34 -15.72
N HIS A 123 -13.16 -5.60 -16.05
CA HIS A 123 -14.36 -6.32 -15.62
C HIS A 123 -14.10 -7.82 -15.54
N ALA A 124 -14.98 -8.53 -14.84
CA ALA A 124 -14.90 -9.97 -14.64
C ALA A 124 -16.27 -10.64 -14.71
N PHE A 125 -16.24 -11.94 -15.05
CA PHE A 125 -17.42 -12.77 -15.19
C PHE A 125 -17.56 -13.76 -14.02
N PHE A 126 -18.76 -13.76 -13.45
CA PHE A 126 -19.08 -14.50 -12.23
C PHE A 126 -19.13 -16.02 -12.45
N PRO A 127 -18.96 -16.83 -11.39
CA PRO A 127 -19.21 -18.26 -11.44
C PRO A 127 -20.63 -18.59 -11.90
N LYS A 128 -20.79 -19.72 -12.61
CA LYS A 128 -22.09 -20.19 -13.12
C LYS A 128 -22.73 -19.25 -14.18
N THR A 129 -21.91 -18.45 -14.86
CA THR A 129 -22.30 -17.68 -16.06
C THR A 129 -21.68 -18.29 -17.32
N HIS A 130 -22.13 -17.87 -18.51
CA HIS A 130 -21.62 -18.43 -19.77
C HIS A 130 -20.10 -18.22 -19.97
N ARG A 131 -19.53 -17.16 -19.38
CA ARG A 131 -18.12 -16.80 -19.46
C ARG A 131 -17.42 -16.90 -18.11
N GLU A 132 -17.87 -17.81 -17.25
CA GLU A 132 -17.35 -17.93 -15.89
C GLU A 132 -15.81 -17.92 -15.83
N GLY A 133 -15.26 -17.09 -14.95
CA GLY A 133 -13.82 -17.02 -14.71
C GLY A 133 -13.03 -16.16 -15.70
N ASP A 134 -13.65 -15.61 -16.74
CA ASP A 134 -12.98 -14.63 -17.59
C ASP A 134 -12.80 -13.30 -16.82
N VAL A 135 -11.60 -12.72 -16.91
CA VAL A 135 -11.24 -11.41 -16.38
C VAL A 135 -10.53 -10.62 -17.47
N HIS A 136 -11.05 -9.44 -17.77
CA HIS A 136 -10.48 -8.55 -18.75
C HIS A 136 -10.00 -7.27 -18.08
N PHE A 137 -8.77 -6.87 -18.40
CA PHE A 137 -8.18 -5.60 -17.99
C PHE A 137 -8.05 -4.70 -19.22
N ASP A 138 -8.41 -3.42 -19.10
CA ASP A 138 -8.18 -2.49 -20.20
C ASP A 138 -6.68 -2.27 -20.39
N TYR A 139 -6.19 -2.69 -21.55
CA TYR A 139 -4.79 -2.61 -21.93
C TYR A 139 -4.32 -1.15 -22.08
N ASP A 140 -5.23 -0.21 -22.37
CA ASP A 140 -4.90 1.20 -22.59
C ASP A 140 -4.71 2.00 -21.29
N GLU A 141 -4.99 1.39 -20.13
CA GLU A 141 -4.65 1.94 -18.82
C GLU A 141 -3.14 2.10 -18.60
N ALA A 142 -2.76 3.14 -17.87
CA ALA A 142 -1.39 3.34 -17.42
C ALA A 142 -1.08 2.44 -16.21
N TRP A 143 -0.96 1.12 -16.44
CA TRP A 143 -0.75 0.13 -15.37
C TRP A 143 0.54 0.38 -14.59
N THR A 144 0.40 0.60 -13.28
CA THR A 144 1.48 0.69 -12.31
C THR A 144 1.37 -0.40 -11.25
N ILE A 145 2.37 -0.51 -10.38
CA ILE A 145 2.36 -1.44 -9.24
C ILE A 145 2.82 -0.69 -8.00
N GLY A 146 1.99 -0.74 -6.97
CA GLY A 146 2.24 -0.22 -5.63
C GLY A 146 2.25 1.30 -5.53
N ASN A 147 1.82 2.07 -6.54
CA ASN A 147 1.88 3.54 -6.50
C ASN A 147 0.66 4.18 -7.20
N ASN A 148 0.49 5.48 -6.98
CA ASN A 148 -0.61 6.29 -7.51
C ASN A 148 -0.24 7.09 -8.78
N LEU A 149 0.87 6.78 -9.47
CA LEU A 149 1.29 7.46 -10.70
C LEU A 149 0.47 7.03 -11.93
N GLY A 150 -0.37 6.01 -11.78
CA GLY A 150 -1.27 5.46 -12.77
C GLY A 150 -2.26 4.52 -12.10
N THR A 151 -2.75 3.53 -12.84
CA THR A 151 -3.73 2.56 -12.35
C THR A 151 -3.02 1.36 -11.74
N ASP A 152 -3.13 1.20 -10.43
CA ASP A 152 -2.45 0.11 -9.70
C ASP A 152 -3.06 -1.26 -10.02
N LEU A 153 -2.28 -2.11 -10.70
CA LEU A 153 -2.73 -3.43 -11.15
C LEU A 153 -3.11 -4.36 -9.98
N LEU A 154 -2.40 -4.28 -8.84
CA LEU A 154 -2.68 -5.13 -7.68
C LEU A 154 -4.11 -4.90 -7.16
N GLN A 155 -4.51 -3.64 -7.03
CA GLN A 155 -5.84 -3.28 -6.54
C GLN A 155 -6.96 -3.65 -7.50
N VAL A 156 -6.82 -3.32 -8.79
CA VAL A 156 -7.85 -3.65 -9.77
C VAL A 156 -7.97 -5.16 -9.89
N ALA A 157 -6.85 -5.91 -9.97
CA ALA A 157 -6.92 -7.36 -10.06
C ALA A 157 -7.54 -8.00 -8.82
N ALA A 158 -7.22 -7.53 -7.62
CA ALA A 158 -7.83 -8.06 -6.40
C ALA A 158 -9.34 -7.81 -6.36
N HIS A 159 -9.80 -6.66 -6.84
CA HIS A 159 -11.23 -6.35 -7.00
C HIS A 159 -11.90 -7.30 -8.00
N GLU A 160 -11.37 -7.41 -9.22
CA GLU A 160 -11.94 -8.28 -10.26
C GLU A 160 -11.96 -9.76 -9.85
N PHE A 161 -10.94 -10.22 -9.11
CA PHE A 161 -10.96 -11.58 -8.58
C PHE A 161 -12.05 -11.80 -7.52
N GLY A 162 -12.48 -10.75 -6.81
CA GLY A 162 -13.68 -10.85 -5.98
C GLY A 162 -14.92 -11.21 -6.80
N HIS A 163 -15.11 -10.60 -7.97
CA HIS A 163 -16.19 -10.93 -8.91
C HIS A 163 -16.07 -12.35 -9.47
N VAL A 164 -14.87 -12.75 -9.88
CA VAL A 164 -14.61 -14.14 -10.32
C VAL A 164 -14.93 -15.15 -9.23
N LEU A 165 -14.80 -14.76 -7.96
CA LEU A 165 -15.13 -15.61 -6.82
C LEU A 165 -16.61 -15.50 -6.40
N GLY A 166 -17.40 -14.64 -7.03
CA GLY A 166 -18.84 -14.52 -6.81
C GLY A 166 -19.28 -13.34 -5.94
N LEU A 167 -18.38 -12.41 -5.60
CA LEU A 167 -18.73 -11.20 -4.86
C LEU A 167 -19.25 -10.12 -5.81
N GLN A 168 -20.30 -9.42 -5.39
CA GLN A 168 -20.80 -8.23 -6.11
C GLN A 168 -20.15 -6.95 -5.58
N HIS A 169 -20.31 -5.85 -6.32
CA HIS A 169 -20.01 -4.52 -5.82
C HIS A 169 -20.65 -4.25 -4.45
N SER A 170 -19.84 -3.71 -3.54
CA SER A 170 -20.26 -3.25 -2.22
C SER A 170 -20.49 -1.75 -2.23
N SER A 171 -21.54 -1.31 -1.53
CA SER A 171 -21.78 0.11 -1.24
C SER A 171 -20.99 0.61 -0.02
N VAL A 172 -20.29 -0.28 0.69
CA VAL A 172 -19.50 0.09 1.87
C VAL A 172 -18.30 0.89 1.42
N SER A 173 -18.27 2.16 1.87
CA SER A 173 -17.09 2.99 1.71
C SER A 173 -15.89 2.26 2.30
N LYS A 174 -14.84 2.09 1.50
CA LYS A 174 -13.64 1.35 1.82
C LYS A 174 -13.65 -0.18 1.67
N SER A 175 -14.70 -0.78 1.13
CA SER A 175 -14.63 -2.14 0.59
C SER A 175 -13.63 -2.20 -0.58
N LEU A 176 -12.89 -3.31 -0.71
CA LEU A 176 -12.18 -3.61 -1.94
C LEU A 176 -13.18 -3.74 -3.09
N MET A 177 -14.34 -4.37 -2.85
CA MET A 177 -15.42 -4.52 -3.82
C MET A 177 -16.22 -3.23 -4.09
N SER A 178 -15.75 -2.05 -3.68
CA SER A 178 -16.40 -0.79 -4.07
C SER A 178 -16.21 -0.53 -5.58
N PRO A 179 -17.26 -0.10 -6.33
CA PRO A 179 -17.21 0.00 -7.79
C PRO A 179 -16.18 1.00 -8.30
N PHE A 180 -15.96 2.09 -7.56
CA PHE A 180 -15.04 3.15 -7.97
C PHE A 180 -13.62 2.87 -7.47
N TYR A 181 -12.66 3.05 -8.37
CA TYR A 181 -11.25 2.89 -8.08
C TYR A 181 -10.79 3.91 -7.03
N THR A 182 -10.05 3.44 -6.03
CA THR A 182 -9.42 4.28 -5.03
C THR A 182 -8.11 3.66 -4.61
N PHE A 183 -7.00 4.30 -4.96
CA PHE A 183 -5.67 3.82 -4.61
C PHE A 183 -5.49 3.63 -3.09
N ARG A 184 -5.04 2.44 -2.68
CA ARG A 184 -4.81 1.97 -1.30
C ARG A 184 -3.56 1.14 -1.24
N TYR A 185 -2.65 1.56 -0.37
CA TYR A 185 -1.40 0.84 -0.13
C TYR A 185 -1.06 0.79 1.36
N PRO A 186 -0.92 -0.37 1.99
CA PRO A 186 -1.09 -1.71 1.44
C PRO A 186 -2.56 -1.97 1.10
N LEU A 187 -2.76 -2.88 0.16
CA LEU A 187 -4.07 -3.45 -0.11
C LEU A 187 -4.55 -4.19 1.15
N SER A 188 -5.81 -4.01 1.52
CA SER A 188 -6.41 -4.76 2.63
C SER A 188 -7.90 -5.01 2.38
N LEU A 189 -8.37 -6.19 2.77
CA LEU A 189 -9.79 -6.54 2.74
C LEU A 189 -10.52 -5.88 3.92
N SER A 190 -11.63 -5.22 3.63
CA SER A 190 -12.54 -4.75 4.65
C SER A 190 -13.27 -5.91 5.33
N THR A 191 -13.93 -5.63 6.46
CA THR A 191 -14.79 -6.61 7.13
C THR A 191 -15.92 -7.09 6.20
N ASP A 192 -16.43 -6.20 5.34
CA ASP A 192 -17.48 -6.48 4.37
C ASP A 192 -17.01 -7.51 3.32
N ASP A 193 -15.82 -7.29 2.74
CA ASP A 193 -15.20 -8.21 1.78
C ASP A 193 -14.95 -9.59 2.41
N LYS A 194 -14.43 -9.63 3.64
CA LYS A 194 -14.15 -10.88 4.38
C LYS A 194 -15.42 -11.66 4.68
N GLN A 195 -16.47 -10.99 5.17
CA GLN A 195 -17.74 -11.64 5.45
C GLN A 195 -18.38 -12.18 4.16
N GLY A 196 -18.34 -11.41 3.07
CA GLY A 196 -18.85 -11.85 1.78
C GLY A 196 -18.14 -13.11 1.28
N ILE A 197 -16.81 -13.11 1.25
CA ILE A 197 -16.07 -14.24 0.69
C ILE A 197 -16.16 -15.49 1.59
N GLN A 198 -16.15 -15.31 2.92
CA GLN A 198 -16.27 -16.42 3.86
C GLN A 198 -17.69 -16.98 3.92
N TYR A 199 -18.71 -16.17 3.58
CA TYR A 199 -20.06 -16.69 3.39
C TYR A 199 -20.12 -17.68 2.20
N LEU A 200 -19.34 -17.44 1.15
CA LEU A 200 -19.30 -18.32 -0.03
C LEU A 200 -18.41 -19.56 0.17
N TYR A 201 -17.25 -19.41 0.82
CA TYR A 201 -16.22 -20.45 0.85
C TYR A 201 -15.81 -20.93 2.24
N GLY A 202 -16.31 -20.30 3.30
CA GLY A 202 -15.90 -20.56 4.68
C GLY A 202 -14.57 -19.88 5.06
N THR A 203 -14.14 -20.10 6.31
CA THR A 203 -12.85 -19.63 6.84
C THR A 203 -11.74 -20.66 6.55
N PRO A 204 -10.45 -20.26 6.51
CA PRO A 204 -9.34 -21.21 6.39
C PRO A 204 -9.41 -22.24 7.52
N GLN A 205 -9.27 -23.53 7.20
CA GLN A 205 -9.12 -24.55 8.23
C GLN A 205 -7.69 -24.50 8.79
N PRO A 206 -7.49 -24.56 10.13
CA PRO A 206 -6.17 -24.82 10.67
C PRO A 206 -5.67 -26.17 10.14
N PRO A 207 -4.37 -26.34 9.84
CA PRO A 207 -3.85 -27.59 9.31
C PRO A 207 -4.20 -28.72 10.28
N SER A 208 -4.99 -29.68 9.78
CA SER A 208 -5.42 -30.87 10.51
C SER A 208 -4.19 -31.61 11.04
N SER A 209 -4.12 -31.73 12.36
CA SER A 209 -3.13 -32.49 13.12
C SER A 209 -3.07 -33.95 12.65
N ALA A 210 -1.99 -34.31 11.96
CA ALA A 210 -1.48 -35.68 11.98
C ALA A 210 -0.82 -35.95 13.34
N PRO A 211 -0.82 -37.19 13.86
CA PRO A 211 -0.29 -37.49 15.18
C PRO A 211 1.24 -37.47 15.14
N THR A 212 1.83 -36.35 15.53
CA THR A 212 3.28 -36.26 15.74
C THR A 212 3.58 -36.49 17.22
N ILE A 213 4.43 -37.49 17.45
CA ILE A 213 5.03 -37.87 18.72
C ILE A 213 5.45 -36.61 19.50
N LYS A 214 5.00 -36.50 20.76
CA LYS A 214 5.35 -35.44 21.70
C LYS A 214 6.88 -35.31 21.83
N PRO A 215 7.47 -34.13 21.59
CA PRO A 215 8.68 -33.73 22.29
C PRO A 215 8.29 -33.20 23.67
N GLU A 216 9.11 -33.59 24.62
CA GLU A 216 9.02 -33.37 26.05
C GLU A 216 8.91 -31.90 26.44
N SER A 217 8.08 -31.65 27.44
CA SER A 217 7.72 -30.34 27.97
C SER A 217 8.88 -29.72 28.76
N HIS A 218 9.42 -28.62 28.27
CA HIS A 218 9.93 -27.57 29.15
C HIS A 218 8.92 -26.43 29.16
N GLN A 219 8.10 -26.40 30.21
CA GLN A 219 7.38 -25.22 30.63
C GLN A 219 8.39 -24.17 31.10
N PRO A 220 8.12 -22.88 30.88
CA PRO A 220 8.39 -21.87 31.88
C PRO A 220 7.10 -21.64 32.69
N GLU A 221 7.26 -21.66 34.00
CA GLU A 221 6.29 -21.23 35.01
C GLU A 221 5.86 -19.76 34.82
N PRO A 222 4.74 -19.35 35.44
CA PRO A 222 4.14 -18.04 35.23
C PRO A 222 4.78 -16.99 36.14
N GLU A 223 5.51 -16.04 35.55
CA GLU A 223 5.82 -14.78 36.22
C GLU A 223 4.84 -13.68 35.76
N SER A 224 3.83 -13.47 36.60
CA SER A 224 3.45 -12.16 37.15
C SER A 224 3.64 -10.90 36.27
N ASN A 225 2.49 -10.36 35.85
CA ASN A 225 2.07 -8.95 35.90
C ASN A 225 2.75 -7.88 35.01
N GLU A 226 1.88 -7.30 34.16
CA GLU A 226 2.00 -6.08 33.35
C GLU A 226 2.75 -6.19 32.00
N ILE A 227 1.99 -6.14 30.90
CA ILE A 227 2.50 -5.70 29.59
C ILE A 227 2.09 -4.23 29.43
N PRO A 228 2.98 -3.24 29.58
CA PRO A 228 2.71 -1.88 29.17
C PRO A 228 3.36 -1.64 27.80
N TYR A 229 2.71 -2.08 26.72
CA TYR A 229 2.91 -1.42 25.42
C TYR A 229 1.59 -0.78 25.03
N SER A 230 1.23 0.29 25.75
CA SER A 230 0.23 1.22 25.25
C SER A 230 0.68 1.72 23.87
N GLU A 231 -0.23 1.76 22.90
CA GLU A 231 0.07 2.31 21.58
C GLU A 231 0.72 3.70 21.75
N PRO A 232 1.85 3.98 21.06
CA PRO A 232 2.51 5.25 21.18
C PRO A 232 1.58 6.39 20.70
N ASP A 233 1.62 7.52 21.37
CA ASP A 233 0.86 8.71 20.99
C ASP A 233 1.74 9.64 20.13
N ALA A 234 1.29 9.92 18.91
CA ALA A 234 1.97 10.82 17.95
C ALA A 234 2.18 12.25 18.49
N CYS A 235 1.39 12.67 19.47
CA CYS A 235 1.50 13.99 20.09
C CYS A 235 2.62 14.08 21.13
N THR A 236 3.03 12.96 21.70
CA THR A 236 4.01 12.94 22.79
C THR A 236 5.29 12.20 22.45
N THR A 237 5.26 11.30 21.46
CA THR A 237 6.40 10.49 21.03
C THR A 237 7.35 11.21 20.08
N ASP A 238 8.59 10.73 20.02
CA ASP A 238 9.53 10.84 18.91
C ASP A 238 9.39 9.64 17.95
N PHE A 239 10.12 9.67 16.83
CA PHE A 239 10.01 8.68 15.76
C PHE A 239 11.37 8.10 15.40
N ASP A 240 11.43 6.77 15.25
CA ASP A 240 12.66 6.02 14.98
C ASP A 240 13.07 6.15 13.52
N ALA A 241 12.09 6.28 12.61
CA ALA A 241 12.32 6.52 11.20
C ALA A 241 11.12 7.26 10.58
N VAL A 242 11.37 8.00 9.50
CA VAL A 242 10.34 8.62 8.67
C VAL A 242 10.72 8.46 7.22
N SER A 243 9.78 8.07 6.37
CA SER A 243 10.03 7.87 4.95
C SER A 243 8.82 8.19 4.10
N THR A 244 9.06 8.79 2.94
CA THR A 244 8.07 8.87 1.87
C THR A 244 8.09 7.55 1.11
N ILE A 245 6.99 6.81 1.19
CA ILE A 245 6.80 5.50 0.55
C ILE A 245 5.54 5.60 -0.31
N ARG A 246 5.68 5.39 -1.62
CA ARG A 246 4.59 5.42 -2.60
C ARG A 246 3.81 6.74 -2.61
N GLY A 247 4.52 7.85 -2.41
CA GLY A 247 3.95 9.20 -2.36
C GLY A 247 3.24 9.54 -1.05
N GLU A 248 3.34 8.69 -0.04
CA GLU A 248 2.74 8.92 1.27
C GLU A 248 3.81 8.91 2.36
N LEU A 249 3.55 9.64 3.43
CA LEU A 249 4.52 9.80 4.50
C LEU A 249 4.23 8.78 5.61
N PHE A 250 5.26 8.03 6.00
CA PHE A 250 5.18 7.04 7.06
C PHE A 250 6.14 7.42 8.19
N PHE A 251 5.60 7.51 9.41
CA PHE A 251 6.36 7.71 10.64
C PHE A 251 6.39 6.40 11.41
N PHE A 252 7.57 5.95 11.88
CA PHE A 252 7.75 4.67 12.55
C PHE A 252 8.15 4.87 14.01
N ARG A 253 7.60 4.05 14.91
CA ARG A 253 8.00 3.99 16.32
C ARG A 253 7.71 2.64 16.94
N SER A 254 8.70 1.96 17.50
CA SER A 254 8.52 0.74 18.31
C SER A 254 7.63 -0.32 17.64
N GLY A 255 7.76 -0.47 16.32
CA GLY A 255 6.98 -1.42 15.51
C GLY A 255 5.62 -0.92 15.03
N TYR A 256 5.19 0.24 15.50
CA TYR A 256 4.04 0.97 14.97
C TYR A 256 4.45 1.91 13.84
N VAL A 257 3.49 2.20 12.99
CA VAL A 257 3.62 3.19 11.93
C VAL A 257 2.39 4.09 11.94
N TRP A 258 2.56 5.36 11.56
CA TRP A 258 1.49 6.27 11.15
C TRP A 258 1.63 6.57 9.68
N ARG A 259 0.50 6.69 8.99
CA ARG A 259 0.45 6.96 7.56
C ARG A 259 -0.27 8.27 7.30
N LEU A 260 0.38 9.18 6.58
CA LEU A 260 -0.19 10.45 6.16
C LEU A 260 -0.28 10.49 4.63
N ARG A 261 -1.47 10.81 4.13
CA ARG A 261 -1.73 11.03 2.69
C ARG A 261 -2.13 12.48 2.50
N GLY A 262 -1.42 13.21 1.65
CA GLY A 262 -1.67 14.64 1.42
C GLY A 262 -1.64 15.46 2.73
N GLY A 263 -0.71 15.15 3.63
CA GLY A 263 -0.56 15.81 4.93
C GLY A 263 -1.62 15.45 5.98
N LYS A 264 -2.52 14.48 5.72
CA LYS A 264 -3.57 14.07 6.66
C LYS A 264 -3.35 12.67 7.19
N LEU A 265 -3.37 12.52 8.52
CA LEU A 265 -3.35 11.22 9.19
C LEU A 265 -4.51 10.33 8.72
N GLN A 266 -4.20 9.10 8.32
CA GLN A 266 -5.20 8.14 7.87
C GLN A 266 -5.88 7.45 9.05
N SER A 267 -7.15 7.07 8.88
CA SER A 267 -7.92 6.35 9.90
C SER A 267 -7.33 4.97 10.21
N GLY A 268 -7.31 4.57 11.47
CA GLY A 268 -6.82 3.25 11.91
C GLY A 268 -5.30 3.18 12.11
N TYR A 269 -4.67 4.35 12.32
CA TYR A 269 -3.27 4.50 12.70
C TYR A 269 -3.19 5.17 14.09
N PRO A 270 -2.19 4.84 14.94
CA PRO A 270 -1.06 3.96 14.66
C PRO A 270 -1.48 2.51 14.37
N ALA A 271 -0.68 1.82 13.56
CA ALA A 271 -0.89 0.43 13.20
C ALA A 271 0.45 -0.30 13.21
N LEU A 272 0.45 -1.61 13.46
CA LEU A 272 1.67 -2.41 13.36
C LEU A 272 2.26 -2.32 11.94
N ALA A 273 3.54 -2.00 11.83
CA ALA A 273 4.27 -1.92 10.56
C ALA A 273 4.26 -3.25 9.81
N SER A 274 4.18 -4.38 10.53
CA SER A 274 4.04 -5.73 9.95
C SER A 274 2.77 -5.93 9.12
N ARG A 275 1.73 -5.10 9.31
CA ARG A 275 0.53 -5.08 8.44
C ARG A 275 0.84 -4.56 7.04
N HIS A 276 1.88 -3.74 6.90
CA HIS A 276 2.32 -3.15 5.64
C HIS A 276 3.45 -3.97 5.02
N TRP A 277 4.40 -4.40 5.84
CA TRP A 277 5.63 -5.05 5.42
C TRP A 277 5.79 -6.35 6.19
N LYS A 278 5.31 -7.45 5.60
CA LYS A 278 5.40 -8.78 6.21
C LYS A 278 6.87 -9.19 6.39
N GLY A 279 7.27 -9.50 7.62
CA GLY A 279 8.65 -9.86 7.96
C GLY A 279 9.56 -8.67 8.24
N ILE A 280 9.01 -7.47 8.45
CA ILE A 280 9.76 -6.30 8.90
C ILE A 280 10.27 -6.54 10.32
N PRO A 281 11.47 -6.05 10.69
CA PRO A 281 11.91 -6.08 12.09
C PRO A 281 10.91 -5.38 13.02
N GLU A 282 10.95 -5.75 14.30
CA GLU A 282 10.07 -5.19 15.34
C GLU A 282 10.23 -3.67 15.52
N SER A 283 11.39 -3.13 15.18
CA SER A 283 11.63 -1.68 15.07
C SER A 283 12.52 -1.39 13.87
N VAL A 284 12.55 -0.14 13.43
CA VAL A 284 13.36 0.30 12.30
C VAL A 284 14.12 1.56 12.69
N ASP A 285 15.41 1.58 12.38
CA ASP A 285 16.30 2.70 12.66
C ASP A 285 16.30 3.71 11.51
N ALA A 286 16.06 3.25 10.28
CA ALA A 286 15.98 4.10 9.10
C ALA A 286 15.16 3.42 8.01
N ALA A 287 14.52 4.22 7.15
CA ALA A 287 13.80 3.72 6.00
C ALA A 287 13.86 4.69 4.82
N PHE A 288 13.91 4.18 3.59
CA PHE A 288 13.75 5.00 2.39
C PHE A 288 13.20 4.19 1.21
N GLU A 289 12.53 4.86 0.26
CA GLU A 289 12.18 4.27 -1.04
C GLU A 289 13.20 4.70 -2.10
N ASP A 290 13.75 3.74 -2.86
CA ASP A 290 14.67 4.02 -3.96
C ASP A 290 13.95 4.44 -5.26
N SER A 291 14.71 4.87 -6.27
CA SER A 291 14.17 5.39 -7.53
C SER A 291 13.43 4.36 -8.38
N VAL A 292 13.64 3.06 -8.15
CA VAL A 292 12.91 1.97 -8.84
C VAL A 292 11.75 1.44 -8.00
N GLY A 293 11.57 2.00 -6.80
CA GLY A 293 10.46 1.72 -5.92
C GLY A 293 10.69 0.55 -4.97
N ASN A 294 11.92 0.15 -4.67
CA ASN A 294 12.15 -0.76 -3.54
C ASN A 294 12.19 0.04 -2.24
N ILE A 295 11.68 -0.56 -1.17
CA ILE A 295 11.67 0.04 0.15
C ILE A 295 12.75 -0.63 0.99
N TRP A 296 13.66 0.18 1.52
CA TRP A 296 14.78 -0.25 2.33
C TRP A 296 14.47 0.04 3.79
N PHE A 297 14.64 -0.96 4.65
CA PHE A 297 14.54 -0.82 6.11
C PHE A 297 15.85 -1.23 6.75
N PHE A 298 16.30 -0.46 7.73
CA PHE A 298 17.50 -0.72 8.52
C PHE A 298 17.12 -0.93 9.97
N HIS A 299 17.78 -1.87 10.64
CA HIS A 299 17.65 -2.07 12.07
C HIS A 299 18.91 -2.72 12.62
N GLY A 300 19.59 -2.05 13.55
CA GLY A 300 20.91 -2.45 14.02
C GLY A 300 21.90 -2.59 12.86
N SER A 301 22.67 -3.68 12.85
CA SER A 301 23.64 -3.96 11.79
C SER A 301 23.03 -4.57 10.51
N LYS A 302 21.70 -4.66 10.44
CA LYS A 302 20.99 -5.39 9.38
C LYS A 302 20.12 -4.48 8.53
N TYR A 303 19.86 -4.90 7.30
CA TYR A 303 18.88 -4.25 6.42
C TYR A 303 18.03 -5.26 5.64
N TRP A 304 16.84 -4.81 5.25
CA TRP A 304 15.85 -5.52 4.44
C TRP A 304 15.49 -4.68 3.22
N VAL A 305 15.23 -5.34 2.10
CA VAL A 305 14.75 -4.69 0.87
C VAL A 305 13.45 -5.33 0.45
N TYR A 306 12.38 -4.52 0.40
CA TYR A 306 11.07 -4.91 -0.09
C TYR A 306 10.95 -4.49 -1.54
N ASP A 307 10.76 -5.47 -2.43
CA ASP A 307 10.37 -5.17 -3.81
C ASP A 307 8.92 -4.65 -3.85
N GLY A 308 8.49 -4.06 -4.97
CA GLY A 308 7.12 -3.56 -5.15
C GLY A 308 5.99 -4.59 -5.04
N LYS A 309 6.29 -5.80 -4.54
CA LYS A 309 5.37 -6.89 -4.24
C LYS A 309 5.44 -7.31 -2.76
N LEU A 310 5.92 -6.41 -1.89
CA LEU A 310 5.99 -6.54 -0.42
C LEU A 310 6.74 -7.78 0.09
N GLN A 311 7.58 -8.41 -0.74
CA GLN A 311 8.40 -9.54 -0.32
C GLN A 311 9.73 -9.01 0.19
N ALA A 312 10.00 -9.23 1.47
CA ALA A 312 11.28 -8.92 2.07
C ALA A 312 12.38 -9.80 1.47
N THR A 313 13.50 -9.19 1.10
CA THR A 313 14.79 -9.87 0.96
C THR A 313 15.70 -9.43 2.11
N GLY A 314 16.51 -10.35 2.63
CA GLY A 314 17.36 -10.14 3.81
C GLY A 314 16.91 -11.00 5.02
N PRO A 315 17.42 -10.71 6.23
CA PRO A 315 18.33 -9.62 6.55
C PRO A 315 19.71 -9.80 5.92
N PHE A 316 20.25 -8.71 5.37
CA PHE A 316 21.65 -8.60 4.94
C PHE A 316 22.43 -7.72 5.93
N GLN A 317 23.76 -7.76 5.92
CA GLN A 317 24.57 -6.95 6.84
C GLN A 317 24.89 -5.59 6.20
N ILE A 318 24.83 -4.51 6.98
CA ILE A 318 25.21 -3.17 6.47
C ILE A 318 26.69 -3.08 6.07
N SER A 319 27.55 -3.96 6.60
CA SER A 319 28.93 -4.12 6.13
C SER A 319 29.00 -4.53 4.66
N ASP A 320 27.98 -5.22 4.14
CA ASP A 320 27.85 -5.58 2.72
C ASP A 320 27.59 -4.34 1.85
N LEU A 321 27.19 -3.21 2.44
CA LEU A 321 27.10 -1.92 1.75
C LEU A 321 28.43 -1.16 1.75
N GLY A 322 29.44 -1.66 2.47
CA GLY A 322 30.73 -1.00 2.69
C GLY A 322 30.77 -0.07 3.91
N LEU A 323 29.73 -0.08 4.74
CA LEU A 323 29.65 0.74 5.95
C LEU A 323 30.37 0.06 7.13
N SER A 324 31.16 0.83 7.87
CA SER A 324 31.86 0.39 9.09
C SER A 324 31.30 1.08 10.33
N VAL A 325 29.96 1.12 10.45
CA VAL A 325 29.20 1.68 11.57
C VAL A 325 28.28 0.61 12.16
N PRO A 326 27.85 0.72 13.43
CA PRO A 326 27.00 -0.30 14.06
C PRO A 326 25.58 -0.36 13.48
N ASN A 327 25.04 0.77 13.00
CA ASN A 327 23.72 0.88 12.38
C ASN A 327 23.61 2.15 11.52
N VAL A 328 22.52 2.26 10.76
CA VAL A 328 22.13 3.47 10.01
C VAL A 328 21.01 4.15 10.79
N GLN A 329 21.20 5.40 11.21
CA GLN A 329 20.26 6.15 12.06
C GLN A 329 19.23 6.94 11.26
N ALA A 330 19.56 7.35 10.03
CA ALA A 330 18.57 7.92 9.13
C ALA A 330 18.99 7.63 7.69
N ALA A 331 18.03 7.58 6.78
CA ALA A 331 18.28 7.37 5.37
C ALA A 331 17.20 8.04 4.55
N PHE A 332 17.55 8.63 3.41
CA PHE A 332 16.56 9.13 2.46
C PHE A 332 17.13 9.30 1.06
N LEU A 333 16.22 9.29 0.09
CA LEU A 333 16.50 9.64 -1.29
C LEU A 333 16.22 11.13 -1.49
N TRP A 334 17.23 11.89 -1.91
CA TRP A 334 17.13 13.35 -2.07
C TRP A 334 17.69 13.87 -3.39
N GLY A 335 16.97 14.81 -4.00
CA GLY A 335 17.34 15.51 -5.22
C GLY A 335 16.17 15.67 -6.20
N THR A 336 16.47 16.25 -7.36
CA THR A 336 15.49 16.38 -8.45
C THR A 336 15.44 15.10 -9.28
N ASN A 337 14.37 14.88 -10.07
CA ASN A 337 14.13 13.62 -10.79
C ASN A 337 15.32 13.08 -11.61
N LYS A 338 16.20 13.94 -12.12
CA LYS A 338 17.41 13.54 -12.88
C LYS A 338 18.68 13.37 -12.03
N SER A 339 18.65 13.74 -10.74
CA SER A 339 19.83 13.82 -9.87
C SER A 339 19.63 13.27 -8.46
N LYS A 340 18.55 12.48 -8.23
CA LYS A 340 18.28 11.88 -6.91
C LYS A 340 19.44 11.00 -6.47
N LYS A 341 19.89 11.19 -5.24
CA LYS A 341 20.93 10.39 -4.59
C LYS A 341 20.44 9.91 -3.23
N THR A 342 20.89 8.72 -2.82
CA THR A 342 20.56 8.19 -1.51
C THR A 342 21.64 8.59 -0.51
N TYR A 343 21.21 9.01 0.67
CA TYR A 343 22.07 9.42 1.78
C TYR A 343 21.77 8.55 2.99
N LEU A 344 22.82 8.01 3.61
CA LEU A 344 22.76 7.21 4.84
C LEU A 344 23.49 7.98 5.95
N PHE A 345 22.91 8.08 7.13
CA PHE A 345 23.38 8.93 8.22
C PHE A 345 23.66 8.13 9.48
N ARG A 346 24.69 8.54 10.23
CA ARG A 346 24.96 8.04 11.57
C ARG A 346 25.72 9.09 12.37
N GLY A 347 25.14 9.54 13.48
CA GLY A 347 25.76 10.59 14.30
C GLY A 347 26.03 11.85 13.48
N ALA A 348 27.26 12.36 13.55
CA ALA A 348 27.73 13.54 12.81
C ALA A 348 28.20 13.27 11.38
N GLU A 349 27.98 12.06 10.87
CA GLU A 349 28.52 11.60 9.59
C GLU A 349 27.42 11.10 8.65
N TYR A 350 27.70 11.19 7.34
CA TYR A 350 26.85 10.61 6.32
C TYR A 350 27.63 10.08 5.11
N TRP A 351 27.02 9.16 4.38
CA TRP A 351 27.55 8.55 3.17
C TRP A 351 26.56 8.69 2.02
N ARG A 352 27.08 8.83 0.81
CA ARG A 352 26.29 8.65 -0.41
C ARG A 352 26.23 7.18 -0.76
N PHE A 353 25.03 6.72 -1.09
CA PHE A 353 24.75 5.31 -1.37
C PHE A 353 24.21 5.14 -2.78
N ASN A 354 24.77 4.17 -3.50
CA ASN A 354 24.29 3.76 -4.81
C ASN A 354 23.44 2.49 -4.66
N THR A 355 22.13 2.63 -4.86
CA THR A 355 21.16 1.55 -4.71
C THR A 355 21.30 0.46 -5.78
N SER A 356 21.78 0.82 -6.98
CA SER A 356 21.99 -0.12 -8.09
C SER A 356 23.17 -1.05 -7.84
N THR A 357 24.29 -0.52 -7.33
CA THR A 357 25.48 -1.32 -6.99
C THR A 357 25.43 -1.86 -5.56
N ARG A 358 24.49 -1.38 -4.74
CA ARG A 358 24.36 -1.67 -3.30
C ARG A 358 25.65 -1.40 -2.53
N ARG A 359 26.33 -0.30 -2.86
CA ARG A 359 27.56 0.14 -2.18
C ARG A 359 27.56 1.63 -1.93
N ILE A 360 28.24 2.06 -0.87
CA ILE A 360 28.57 3.46 -0.67
C ILE A 360 29.50 3.96 -1.79
N GLU A 361 29.32 5.21 -2.22
CA GLU A 361 30.14 5.83 -3.28
C GLU A 361 31.59 6.05 -2.82
N SER A 362 31.81 6.27 -1.53
CA SER A 362 33.12 6.49 -0.90
C SER A 362 33.15 5.89 0.49
N ARG A 363 34.29 5.31 0.90
CA ARG A 363 34.51 4.84 2.27
C ARG A 363 34.67 5.98 3.28
N HIS A 364 35.13 7.14 2.81
CA HIS A 364 35.22 8.34 3.64
C HIS A 364 33.82 8.93 3.82
N SER A 365 33.44 9.11 5.09
CA SER A 365 32.25 9.84 5.50
C SER A 365 32.33 11.31 5.12
N ARG A 366 31.15 11.95 5.03
CA ARG A 366 31.00 13.40 4.95
C ARG A 366 30.38 13.91 6.25
N SER A 367 30.65 15.18 6.56
CA SER A 367 30.23 15.79 7.82
C SER A 367 28.80 16.34 7.72
N MET A 368 28.01 16.14 8.77
CA MET A 368 26.68 16.76 8.91
C MET A 368 26.69 18.29 8.80
N SER A 369 27.85 18.95 8.98
CA SER A 369 28.01 20.39 8.75
C SER A 369 27.69 20.84 7.32
N ASP A 370 27.74 19.93 6.34
CA ASP A 370 27.34 20.20 4.95
C ASP A 370 25.84 20.60 4.88
N TRP A 371 25.03 20.08 5.81
CA TRP A 371 23.60 20.38 5.96
C TRP A 371 23.41 21.58 6.90
N ARG A 372 23.66 22.79 6.37
CA ARG A 372 23.68 24.02 7.16
C ARG A 372 22.37 24.25 7.92
N ARG A 373 22.48 24.65 9.19
CA ARG A 373 21.35 24.91 10.12
C ARG A 373 20.47 23.68 10.42
N VAL A 374 20.95 22.47 10.13
CA VAL A 374 20.39 21.19 10.60
C VAL A 374 21.22 20.73 11.81
N PRO A 375 20.62 20.05 12.82
CA PRO A 375 21.37 19.47 13.92
C PRO A 375 22.46 18.49 13.43
N THR A 376 23.48 18.31 14.26
CA THR A 376 24.63 17.44 13.95
C THR A 376 24.28 15.96 13.99
N SER A 377 23.14 15.56 14.53
CA SER A 377 22.62 14.19 14.47
C SER A 377 21.12 14.24 14.27
N ILE A 378 20.59 13.26 13.55
CA ILE A 378 19.18 13.19 13.14
C ILE A 378 18.69 11.76 13.34
N ASP A 379 17.42 11.62 13.64
CA ASP A 379 16.73 10.33 13.82
C ASP A 379 16.00 9.90 12.55
N ALA A 380 15.62 10.86 11.69
CA ALA A 380 15.01 10.54 10.42
C ALA A 380 15.20 11.66 9.41
N ALA A 381 15.06 11.31 8.12
CA ALA A 381 14.99 12.28 7.05
C ALA A 381 14.04 11.82 5.95
N PHE A 382 13.38 12.76 5.28
CA PHE A 382 12.58 12.48 4.09
C PHE A 382 12.54 13.69 3.14
N GLN A 383 12.06 13.48 1.91
CA GLN A 383 11.83 14.55 0.94
C GLN A 383 10.33 14.68 0.65
N ASP A 384 9.82 15.92 0.61
CA ASP A 384 8.45 16.19 0.15
C ASP A 384 8.35 16.24 -1.39
N GLU A 385 7.10 16.35 -1.89
CA GLU A 385 6.81 16.43 -3.33
C GLU A 385 7.38 17.68 -3.98
N GLN A 386 7.61 18.76 -3.20
CA GLN A 386 8.19 20.01 -3.66
C GLN A 386 9.73 20.00 -3.67
N GLY A 387 10.37 18.92 -3.19
CA GLY A 387 11.82 18.75 -3.18
C GLY A 387 12.53 19.22 -1.92
N PHE A 388 11.81 19.71 -0.92
CA PHE A 388 12.41 20.07 0.37
C PHE A 388 12.77 18.82 1.15
N ALA A 389 13.94 18.84 1.78
CA ALA A 389 14.31 17.81 2.74
C ALA A 389 13.78 18.17 4.13
N TYR A 390 13.40 17.17 4.90
CA TYR A 390 12.97 17.30 6.29
C TYR A 390 13.90 16.44 7.12
N PHE A 391 14.47 17.03 8.16
CA PHE A 391 15.36 16.35 9.10
C PHE A 391 14.70 16.35 10.47
N LEU A 392 14.66 15.21 11.14
CA LEU A 392 14.02 15.05 12.44
C LEU A 392 15.05 14.75 13.52
N GLN A 393 14.82 15.30 14.70
CA GLN A 393 15.56 14.95 15.91
C GLN A 393 14.62 15.05 17.13
N GLY A 394 14.41 13.93 17.81
CA GLY A 394 13.40 13.78 18.84
C GLY A 394 12.01 14.16 18.32
N ARG A 395 11.36 15.15 18.96
CA ARG A 395 10.01 15.62 18.60
C ARG A 395 10.01 16.80 17.62
N TYR A 396 11.19 17.18 17.13
CA TYR A 396 11.39 18.37 16.32
C TYR A 396 11.80 18.01 14.91
N TYR A 397 11.49 18.90 13.96
CA TYR A 397 11.98 18.79 12.60
C TYR A 397 12.45 20.13 12.03
N TRP A 398 13.32 20.05 11.03
CA TRP A 398 13.87 21.17 10.25
C TRP A 398 13.54 20.96 8.78
N LYS A 399 12.94 21.97 8.13
CA LYS A 399 12.73 21.98 6.68
C LYS A 399 13.93 22.61 5.99
N PHE A 400 14.51 21.92 5.03
CA PHE A 400 15.74 22.27 4.34
C PHE A 400 15.48 22.62 2.88
N ASP A 401 15.93 23.82 2.51
CA ASP A 401 15.78 24.36 1.17
C ASP A 401 16.85 23.81 0.23
N PRO A 402 16.47 23.11 -0.87
CA PRO A 402 17.43 22.52 -1.80
C PRO A 402 18.18 23.56 -2.64
N VAL A 403 17.66 24.78 -2.76
CA VAL A 403 18.26 25.88 -3.53
C VAL A 403 19.23 26.65 -2.66
N GLN A 404 18.81 27.03 -1.45
CA GLN A 404 19.67 27.78 -0.52
C GLN A 404 20.67 26.90 0.24
N VAL A 405 20.47 25.57 0.22
CA VAL A 405 21.30 24.56 0.88
C VAL A 405 21.45 24.89 2.38
N ARG A 406 20.33 25.21 3.02
CA ARG A 406 20.23 25.48 4.46
C ARG A 406 18.82 25.19 4.97
N ALA A 407 18.70 24.91 6.26
CA ALA A 407 17.39 24.90 6.93
C ALA A 407 16.75 26.29 6.87
N LEU A 408 15.44 26.32 6.62
CA LEU A 408 14.61 27.52 6.59
C LEU A 408 14.58 28.18 7.98
N GLU A 409 14.29 29.47 8.00
CA GLU A 409 14.07 30.21 9.25
C GLU A 409 12.72 29.83 9.88
N GLY A 410 12.63 29.94 11.21
CA GLY A 410 11.45 29.49 11.97
C GLY A 410 11.43 27.99 12.31
N TYR A 411 12.56 27.28 12.12
CA TYR A 411 12.76 25.90 12.54
C TYR A 411 13.78 25.80 13.70
N PRO A 412 13.71 24.79 14.59
CA PRO A 412 12.83 23.62 14.52
C PRO A 412 11.34 23.91 14.80
N ARG A 413 10.47 23.02 14.29
CA ARG A 413 9.03 22.97 14.62
C ARG A 413 8.67 21.60 15.19
N LEU A 414 7.54 21.51 15.90
CA LEU A 414 7.08 20.27 16.52
C LEU A 414 6.40 19.37 15.49
N VAL A 415 6.82 18.11 15.44
CA VAL A 415 6.24 17.11 14.53
C VAL A 415 4.76 16.87 14.84
N GLY A 416 4.42 16.69 16.12
CA GLY A 416 3.03 16.46 16.55
C GLY A 416 2.07 17.57 16.10
N GLN A 417 2.47 18.83 16.18
CA GLN A 417 1.61 19.95 15.78
C GLN A 417 1.40 20.00 14.27
N ASP A 418 2.48 19.90 13.49
CA ASP A 418 2.42 20.17 12.05
C ASP A 418 1.98 18.97 11.22
N PHE A 419 2.26 17.74 11.67
CA PHE A 419 1.92 16.52 10.94
C PHE A 419 0.69 15.81 11.52
N PHE A 420 0.42 15.96 12.82
CA PHE A 420 -0.62 15.22 13.52
C PHE A 420 -1.74 16.11 14.09
N ASN A 421 -1.69 17.43 13.87
CA ASN A 421 -2.64 18.41 14.39
C ASN A 421 -2.82 18.33 15.92
N CYS A 422 -1.76 17.99 16.64
CA CYS A 422 -1.78 17.91 18.09
C CYS A 422 -1.98 19.31 18.71
N PRO A 423 -2.69 19.40 19.84
CA PRO A 423 -2.91 20.67 20.51
C PRO A 423 -1.57 21.29 20.91
N VAL A 424 -1.48 22.60 20.78
CA VAL A 424 -0.39 23.36 21.37
C VAL A 424 -0.50 23.18 22.87
N ALA A 425 0.54 22.64 23.52
CA ALA A 425 0.56 22.56 24.98
C ALA A 425 0.34 23.99 25.50
N SER A 426 -0.80 24.24 26.13
CA SER A 426 -1.05 25.51 26.80
C SER A 426 0.04 25.65 27.85
N SER A 427 0.96 26.61 27.65
CA SER A 427 1.85 27.04 28.72
C SER A 427 0.96 27.37 29.90
N SER A 428 0.95 26.52 30.93
CA SER A 428 0.34 26.86 32.19
C SER A 428 0.99 28.16 32.62
N SER A 429 0.20 29.21 32.60
CA SER A 429 0.53 30.51 33.14
C SER A 429 1.11 30.26 34.53
N ALA A 430 2.42 30.46 34.67
CA ALA A 430 3.01 30.72 35.96
C ALA A 430 2.53 32.12 36.36
N ASN A 431 1.27 32.19 36.82
CA ASN A 431 0.75 33.32 37.56
C ASN A 431 1.09 33.09 39.03
N SER A 432 1.89 34.02 39.56
CA SER A 432 1.59 34.69 40.83
C SER A 432 1.68 33.86 42.12
N LEU A 433 2.84 33.87 42.78
CA LEU A 433 3.13 34.70 43.95
C LEU A 433 4.60 34.56 44.38
#